data_AF-A0A2I0FIP7-F1
#
_entry.id   AF-A0A2I0FIP7-F1
#
_cell.length_a   1.000
_cell.length_b   1.000
_cell.length_c   1.000
_cell.angle_alpha   90.00
_cell.angle_beta   90.00
_cell.angle_gamma   90.00
#
_symmetry.space_group_name_H-M   'P 1'
#
loop_
_entity.id
_entity.type
_entity.pdbx_description
1 polymer ?
#
loop_
_entity_poly.entity_id
_entity_poly.type
_entity_poly.pdbx_seq_one_letter_code
_entity_poly.pdbx_strand_id
1 'polypeptide(L)'
;MLKVNADVISERHRQNEKWGHQRHTFGDWLMILTEEVGEVAQAMQKAKGWGKETDASNLYEELIHVAAVSSAIAEQVLEEQESVSGLVT
;
A
#
# COMPACT_ATOMS: atom_id res chain seq x y z
N MET A 1 6.68 -8.81 -17.53
CA MET A 1 6.14 -8.07 -16.36
C MET A 1 5.99 -6.61 -16.77
N LEU A 2 4.83 -5.99 -16.54
CA LEU A 2 4.67 -4.55 -16.81
C LEU A 2 5.52 -3.76 -15.80
N LYS A 3 6.12 -2.64 -16.22
CA LYS A 3 6.94 -1.76 -15.37
C LYS A 3 6.26 -1.44 -14.03
N VAL A 4 4.95 -1.14 -14.08
CA VAL A 4 4.14 -0.83 -12.90
C VAL A 4 4.20 -1.93 -11.82
N ASN A 5 4.14 -3.20 -12.21
CA ASN A 5 4.21 -4.29 -11.23
C ASN A 5 5.61 -4.39 -10.60
N ALA A 6 6.67 -4.08 -11.36
CA ALA A 6 8.03 -4.07 -10.82
C ALA A 6 8.23 -2.91 -9.83
N ASP A 7 7.62 -1.76 -10.09
CA ASP A 7 7.62 -0.61 -9.18
C ASP A 7 6.87 -0.95 -7.88
N VAL A 8 5.72 -1.65 -7.95
CA VAL A 8 5.01 -2.14 -6.74
C VAL A 8 5.89 -3.09 -5.91
N ILE A 9 6.58 -4.04 -6.55
CA ILE A 9 7.49 -4.95 -5.83
C ILE A 9 8.64 -4.16 -5.20
N SER A 10 9.23 -3.21 -5.94
CA SER A 10 10.33 -2.39 -5.43
C SER A 10 9.88 -1.58 -4.21
N GLU A 11 8.67 -1.03 -4.27
CA GLU A 11 8.07 -0.34 -3.13
C GLU A 11 7.84 -1.29 -1.95
N ARG A 12 7.26 -2.47 -2.15
CA ARG A 12 7.11 -3.49 -1.08
C ARG A 12 8.44 -3.77 -0.37
N HIS A 13 9.53 -3.90 -1.12
CA HIS A 13 10.87 -4.06 -0.54
C HIS A 13 11.28 -2.85 0.29
N ARG A 14 11.15 -1.63 -0.25
CA ARG A 14 11.46 -0.39 0.47
C ARG A 14 10.66 -0.23 1.77
N GLN A 15 9.36 -0.54 1.74
CA GLN A 15 8.49 -0.50 2.93
C GLN A 15 8.96 -1.50 3.99
N ASN A 16 9.27 -2.73 3.58
CA ASN A 16 9.78 -3.76 4.48
C ASN A 16 11.16 -3.38 5.05
N GLU A 17 12.02 -2.73 4.29
CA GLU A 17 13.31 -2.21 4.80
C GLU A 17 13.11 -1.09 5.81
N LYS A 18 12.15 -0.20 5.56
CA LYS A 18 11.89 0.98 6.40
C LYS A 18 11.20 0.63 7.71
N TRP A 19 10.23 -0.28 7.67
CA TRP A 19 9.35 -0.57 8.82
C TRP A 19 9.44 -2.02 9.32
N GLY A 20 10.17 -2.89 8.61
CA GLY A 20 10.19 -4.32 8.88
C GLY A 20 8.98 -5.04 8.28
N HIS A 21 8.90 -6.35 8.52
CA HIS A 21 7.77 -7.16 8.10
C HIS A 21 6.52 -6.79 8.94
N GLN A 22 5.53 -6.17 8.29
CA GLN A 22 4.34 -5.64 8.95
C GLN A 22 3.20 -6.66 8.96
N ARG A 23 2.61 -6.90 10.14
CA ARG A 23 1.35 -7.63 10.32
C ARG A 23 0.52 -6.90 11.35
N HIS A 24 -0.72 -6.57 11.00
CA HIS A 24 -1.58 -5.70 11.80
C HIS A 24 -3.00 -6.25 11.91
N THR A 25 -3.79 -5.65 12.80
CA THR A 25 -5.23 -5.87 12.80
C THR A 25 -5.84 -5.33 11.50
N PHE A 26 -6.97 -5.89 11.04
CA PHE A 26 -7.61 -5.37 9.83
C PHE A 26 -8.08 -3.91 9.96
N GLY A 27 -8.34 -3.42 11.18
CA GLY A 27 -8.65 -2.02 11.44
C GLY A 27 -7.45 -1.11 11.16
N ASP A 28 -6.27 -1.47 11.67
CA ASP A 28 -5.03 -0.72 11.42
C ASP A 28 -4.65 -0.79 9.94
N TRP A 29 -4.83 -1.94 9.29
CA TRP A 29 -4.61 -2.06 7.84
C TRP A 29 -5.53 -1.16 7.03
N LEU A 30 -6.82 -1.10 7.39
CA LEU A 30 -7.77 -0.21 6.73
C LEU A 30 -7.37 1.26 6.91
N MET A 31 -6.89 1.64 8.10
CA MET A 31 -6.39 2.99 8.37
C MET A 31 -5.20 3.31 7.47
N ILE A 32 -4.17 2.45 7.42
CA ILE A 32 -2.97 2.66 6.58
C ILE A 32 -3.37 2.75 5.09
N LEU A 33 -4.19 1.82 4.60
CA LEU A 33 -4.65 1.84 3.22
C LEU A 33 -5.43 3.12 2.88
N THR A 34 -6.27 3.58 3.81
CA THR A 34 -7.07 4.79 3.61
C THR A 34 -6.20 6.04 3.59
N GLU A 35 -5.12 6.09 4.35
CA GLU A 35 -4.13 7.18 4.31
C GLU A 35 -3.54 7.31 2.90
N GLU A 36 -3.04 6.21 2.33
CA GLU A 36 -2.47 6.19 0.97
C GLU A 36 -3.49 6.61 -0.11
N VAL A 37 -4.75 6.17 0.03
CA VAL A 37 -5.84 6.62 -0.86
C VAL A 37 -6.11 8.12 -0.69
N GLY A 38 -5.97 8.63 0.53
CA GLY A 38 -6.02 10.07 0.82
C GLY A 38 -4.93 10.84 0.08
N GLU A 39 -3.70 10.33 0.04
CA GLU A 39 -2.58 10.93 -0.69
C GLU A 39 -2.82 10.93 -2.21
N VAL A 40 -3.37 9.84 -2.76
CA VAL A 40 -3.84 9.80 -4.16
C VAL A 40 -4.88 10.89 -4.42
N ALA A 41 -5.86 11.05 -3.54
CA ALA A 41 -6.91 12.06 -3.71
C ALA A 41 -6.33 13.49 -3.67
N GLN A 42 -5.33 13.74 -2.81
CA GLN A 42 -4.62 15.02 -2.77
C GLN A 42 -3.82 15.27 -4.06
N ALA A 43 -3.09 14.26 -4.55
CA ALA A 43 -2.33 14.35 -5.80
C ALA A 43 -3.25 14.65 -7.01
N MET A 44 -4.42 14.01 -7.09
CA MET A 44 -5.41 14.26 -8.14
C MET A 44 -6.03 15.66 -8.05
N GLN A 45 -6.33 16.16 -6.84
CA GLN A 45 -6.84 17.52 -6.65
C GLN A 45 -5.80 18.57 -7.05
N LYS A 46 -4.52 18.33 -6.74
CA LYS A 46 -3.41 19.19 -7.17
C LYS A 46 -3.29 19.25 -8.69
N ALA A 47 -3.45 18.14 -9.39
CA ALA A 47 -3.46 18.11 -10.86
C ALA A 47 -4.57 18.97 -11.49
N LYS A 48 -5.64 19.27 -10.74
CA LYS A 48 -6.73 20.17 -11.15
C LYS A 48 -6.52 21.63 -10.74
N GLY A 49 -5.40 21.96 -10.09
CA GLY A 49 -5.10 23.30 -9.57
C GLY A 49 -5.85 23.64 -8.28
N TRP A 50 -6.39 22.65 -7.57
CA TRP A 50 -7.14 22.84 -6.31
C TRP A 50 -6.31 22.50 -5.06
N GLY A 51 -5.05 22.09 -5.23
CA GLY A 51 -4.13 21.75 -4.15
C GLY A 51 -3.39 22.95 -3.56
N LYS A 52 -2.96 22.83 -2.30
CA LYS A 52 -2.00 23.77 -1.69
C LYS A 52 -0.59 23.52 -2.26
N GLU A 53 0.25 24.55 -2.32
CA GLU A 53 1.60 24.48 -2.93
C GLU A 53 2.56 23.51 -2.21
N THR A 54 2.36 23.29 -0.92
CA THR A 54 3.27 22.51 -0.05
C THR A 54 3.20 21.01 -0.36
N ASP A 55 4.38 20.46 -0.68
CA ASP A 55 4.71 19.09 -1.02
C ASP A 55 4.02 18.53 -2.27
N ALA A 56 4.82 18.19 -3.28
CA ALA A 56 4.35 17.58 -4.51
C ALA A 56 4.29 16.06 -4.34
N SER A 57 3.13 15.53 -3.94
CA SER A 57 2.82 14.11 -4.10
C SER A 57 2.67 13.80 -5.59
N ASN A 58 3.43 12.81 -6.06
CA ASN A 58 3.37 12.36 -7.44
C ASN A 58 2.26 11.31 -7.55
N LEU A 59 1.20 11.57 -8.34
CA LEU A 59 0.07 10.65 -8.49
C LEU A 59 0.50 9.20 -8.81
N TYR A 60 1.54 9.02 -9.61
CA TYR A 60 2.04 7.68 -9.92
C TYR A 60 2.61 6.99 -8.67
N GLU A 61 3.38 7.71 -7.86
CA GLU A 61 3.99 7.20 -6.63
C GLU A 61 2.92 6.80 -5.61
N GLU A 62 1.90 7.65 -5.39
CA GLU A 62 0.84 7.32 -4.43
C GLU A 62 -0.01 6.13 -4.88
N LEU A 63 -0.23 5.96 -6.18
CA LEU A 63 -0.88 4.75 -6.70
C LEU A 63 -0.02 3.49 -6.49
N ILE A 64 1.31 3.61 -6.56
CA ILE A 64 2.24 2.52 -6.23
C ILE A 64 2.19 2.21 -4.73
N HIS A 65 2.13 3.22 -3.86
CA HIS A 65 1.98 3.03 -2.41
C HIS A 65 0.69 2.30 -2.05
N VAL A 66 -0.46 2.73 -2.59
CA VAL A 66 -1.76 2.04 -2.40
C VAL A 66 -1.69 0.57 -2.82
N ALA A 67 -1.09 0.29 -3.98
CA ALA A 67 -0.96 -1.08 -4.48
C ALA A 67 -0.02 -1.92 -3.60
N ALA A 68 1.08 -1.34 -3.10
CA ALA A 68 2.00 -1.99 -2.20
C ALA A 68 1.34 -2.32 -0.84
N VAL A 69 0.63 -1.38 -0.23
CA VAL A 69 -0.11 -1.64 1.02
C VAL A 69 -1.18 -2.72 0.81
N SER A 70 -1.95 -2.64 -0.28
CA SER A 70 -2.95 -3.66 -0.60
C SER A 70 -2.34 -5.05 -0.76
N SER A 71 -1.16 -5.15 -1.38
CA SER A 71 -0.41 -6.41 -1.50
C SER A 71 0.04 -6.93 -0.13
N ALA A 72 0.53 -6.06 0.76
CA ALA A 72 0.94 -6.45 2.12
C ALA A 72 -0.22 -7.04 2.93
N ILE A 73 -1.42 -6.44 2.79
CA ILE A 73 -2.65 -6.94 3.42
C ILE A 73 -2.99 -8.32 2.85
N ALA A 74 -2.97 -8.48 1.53
CA ALA A 74 -3.27 -9.76 0.88
C ALA A 74 -2.28 -10.87 1.28
N GLU A 75 -0.99 -10.54 1.44
CA GLU A 75 0.03 -11.45 1.97
C GLU A 75 -0.37 -11.98 3.36
N GLN A 76 -0.72 -11.09 4.29
CA GLN A 76 -1.18 -11.50 5.64
C GLN A 76 -2.44 -12.38 5.58
N VAL A 77 -3.42 -11.99 4.79
CA VAL A 77 -4.69 -12.74 4.66
C VAL A 77 -4.43 -14.16 4.15
N LEU A 78 -3.54 -14.32 3.17
CA LEU A 78 -3.17 -15.62 2.64
C LEU A 78 -2.46 -16.48 3.70
N GLU A 79 -1.47 -15.92 4.41
CA GLU A 79 -0.75 -16.60 5.50
C GLU A 79 -1.68 -17.07 6.62
N GLU A 80 -2.67 -16.26 6.98
CA GLU A 80 -3.68 -16.61 7.98
C GLU A 80 -4.59 -17.75 7.50
N GLN A 81 -5.02 -17.73 6.23
CA GLN A 81 -5.81 -18.81 5.63
C GLN A 81 -5.05 -20.13 5.59
N GLU A 82 -3.78 -20.10 5.19
CA GLU A 82 -2.91 -21.27 5.14
C GLU A 82 -2.67 -21.84 6.54
N SER A 83 -2.44 -20.98 7.53
CA SER A 83 -2.27 -21.38 8.94
C SER A 83 -3.51 -22.09 9.51
N VAL A 84 -4.71 -21.60 9.18
CA VAL A 84 -5.96 -22.25 9.58
C VAL A 84 -6.12 -23.61 8.88
N SER A 85 -5.78 -23.70 7.60
CA SER A 85 -5.89 -24.95 6.84
C SER A 85 -4.93 -26.05 7.32
N GLY A 86 -3.72 -25.68 7.75
CA GLY A 86 -2.71 -26.62 8.29
C GLY A 86 -3.00 -27.12 9.71
N LEU A 87 -3.91 -26.49 10.44
CA LEU A 87 -4.40 -26.96 11.75
C LEU A 87 -5.52 -28.02 11.64
N VAL A 88 -6.02 -28.29 10.42
CA VAL A 88 -7.14 -29.22 10.16
C VAL A 88 -6.66 -30.59 9.63
N THR A 89 -5.36 -30.78 9.42
CA THR A 89 -4.73 -32.08 9.09
C THR A 89 -4.02 -32.70 10.28
#